data_AF-A0AAW4PHR0-F1
#
_entry.id   AF-A0AAW4PHR0-F1
#
_cell.length_a   1.000
_cell.length_b   1.000
_cell.length_c   1.000
_cell.angle_alpha   90.00
_cell.angle_beta   90.00
_cell.angle_gamma   90.00
#
_symmetry.space_group_name_H-M   'P 1'
#
loop_
_entity.id
_entity.type
_entity.pdbx_description
1 polymer ?
#
loop_
_entity_poly.entity_id
_entity_poly.type
_entity_poly.pdbx_seq_one_letter_code
_entity_poly.pdbx_strand_id
1 'polypeptide(L)'
;MDHTTYCSPIACNSRKAGENLPIRADGSGMGKEERKRMVLGLLVESGLELPPAVIFDNLKKRGATFERRSVDNYLEELRKEGLVERTDESKGYNRATEKGRDRYYGTS
;
A
#
# COMPACT_ATOMS: atom_id res chain seq x y z
N MET A 1 -22.12 -41.47 -16.94
CA MET A 1 -21.12 -40.92 -16.00
C MET A 1 -21.40 -39.43 -15.90
N ASP A 2 -22.26 -39.08 -14.95
CA ASP A 2 -22.75 -37.72 -14.75
C ASP A 2 -21.86 -37.02 -13.73
N HIS A 3 -21.15 -35.99 -14.16
CA HIS A 3 -20.39 -35.12 -13.27
C HIS A 3 -21.33 -34.07 -12.67
N THR A 4 -21.77 -34.32 -11.44
CA THR A 4 -22.46 -33.33 -10.60
C THR A 4 -21.47 -32.25 -10.15
N THR A 5 -21.49 -31.10 -10.83
CA THR A 5 -20.79 -29.89 -10.38
C THR A 5 -21.58 -29.25 -9.23
N TYR A 6 -21.06 -29.40 -8.02
CA TYR A 6 -21.50 -28.67 -6.83
C TYR A 6 -20.81 -27.29 -6.83
N CYS A 7 -21.53 -26.22 -7.15
CA CYS A 7 -21.04 -24.85 -7.02
C CYS A 7 -21.85 -24.17 -5.91
N SER A 8 -21.25 -24.04 -4.73
CA SER A 8 -21.86 -23.39 -3.57
C SER A 8 -22.03 -21.88 -3.81
N PRO A 9 -23.15 -21.28 -3.38
CA PRO A 9 -23.38 -19.84 -3.47
C PRO A 9 -22.85 -19.17 -2.20
N ILE A 10 -21.73 -18.45 -2.29
CA ILE A 10 -21.42 -17.40 -1.31
C ILE A 10 -21.45 -16.06 -2.04
N ALA A 11 -22.54 -15.37 -1.76
CA ALA A 11 -22.86 -14.00 -2.10
C ALA A 11 -21.65 -13.07 -2.04
N CYS A 12 -21.23 -12.58 -3.21
CA CYS A 12 -20.34 -11.43 -3.31
C CYS A 12 -21.18 -10.18 -2.98
N ASN A 13 -21.06 -9.70 -1.75
CA ASN A 13 -21.86 -8.60 -1.24
C ASN A 13 -21.38 -7.27 -1.82
N SER A 14 -22.28 -6.62 -2.56
CA SER A 14 -22.19 -5.25 -3.04
C SER A 14 -21.95 -4.27 -1.89
N ARG A 15 -20.91 -3.43 -1.97
CA ARG A 15 -20.98 -2.03 -1.52
C ARG A 15 -20.20 -1.13 -2.46
N LYS A 16 -20.95 -0.26 -3.15
CA LYS A 16 -20.45 0.91 -3.86
C LYS A 16 -19.96 1.96 -2.86
N ALA A 17 -18.76 2.47 -3.09
CA ALA A 17 -18.35 3.86 -2.85
C ALA A 17 -17.37 4.14 -4.01
N GLY A 18 -17.74 4.94 -5.01
CA GLY A 18 -17.98 6.36 -4.86
C GLY A 18 -16.65 7.06 -5.07
N GLU A 19 -16.33 7.39 -6.32
CA GLU A 19 -15.79 8.68 -6.78
C GLU A 19 -15.00 8.57 -8.09
N ASN A 20 -15.36 9.49 -8.97
CA ASN A 20 -14.93 9.65 -10.35
C ASN A 20 -13.51 10.25 -10.37
N LEU A 21 -12.51 9.48 -10.78
CA LEU A 21 -11.30 10.07 -11.34
C LEU A 21 -11.12 9.59 -12.79
N PRO A 22 -10.84 10.48 -13.74
CA PRO A 22 -10.56 10.10 -15.11
C PRO A 22 -9.22 9.38 -15.14
N ILE A 23 -9.26 8.05 -15.13
CA ILE A 23 -8.10 7.23 -15.44
C ILE A 23 -7.83 7.43 -16.94
N ARG A 24 -7.04 8.45 -17.27
CA ARG A 24 -6.34 8.51 -18.55
C ARG A 24 -5.37 7.34 -18.55
N ALA A 25 -5.85 6.22 -19.07
CA ALA A 25 -5.08 5.01 -19.28
C ALA A 25 -4.10 5.26 -20.43
N ASP A 26 -2.94 5.81 -20.10
CA ASP A 26 -1.75 5.70 -20.93
C ASP A 26 -0.52 5.42 -20.04
N GLY A 27 0.10 4.26 -20.28
CA GLY A 27 1.44 3.91 -19.78
C GLY A 27 1.52 2.88 -18.66
N SER A 28 1.38 1.59 -18.98
CA SER A 28 2.15 0.41 -18.52
C SER A 28 2.86 0.40 -17.13
N GLY A 29 2.32 1.05 -16.10
CA GLY A 29 2.99 1.19 -14.82
C GLY A 29 2.03 1.45 -13.67
N MET A 30 2.10 0.58 -12.65
CA MET A 30 1.43 0.69 -11.35
C MET A 30 1.21 2.14 -10.90
N GLY A 31 -0.01 2.56 -10.56
CA GLY A 31 -0.32 3.97 -10.26
C GLY A 31 0.40 4.52 -9.02
N LYS A 32 0.64 5.85 -8.95
CA LYS A 32 1.33 6.51 -7.81
C LYS A 32 0.67 6.15 -6.47
N GLU A 33 -0.66 6.14 -6.42
CA GLU A 33 -1.42 5.83 -5.21
C GLU A 33 -1.28 4.37 -4.78
N GLU A 34 -1.28 3.44 -5.73
CA GLU A 34 -1.04 2.02 -5.47
C GLU A 34 0.36 1.77 -4.90
N ARG A 35 1.37 2.44 -5.44
CA ARG A 35 2.74 2.40 -4.91
C ARG A 35 2.81 2.92 -3.48
N LYS A 36 2.16 4.05 -3.18
CA LYS A 36 2.06 4.59 -1.82
C LYS A 36 1.39 3.60 -0.87
N ARG A 37 0.30 2.96 -1.32
CA ARG A 37 -0.42 1.95 -0.54
C ARG A 37 0.45 0.73 -0.23
N MET A 38 1.30 0.28 -1.15
CA MET A 38 2.23 -0.81 -0.87
C MET A 38 3.31 -0.44 0.14
N VAL A 39 3.87 0.78 0.06
CA VAL A 39 4.84 1.29 1.04
C VAL A 39 4.21 1.33 2.44
N LEU A 40 3.01 1.90 2.54
CA LEU A 40 2.26 1.98 3.78
C LEU A 40 1.89 0.58 4.29
N GLY A 41 1.38 -0.28 3.42
CA GLY A 41 1.01 -1.65 3.74
C GLY A 41 2.18 -2.44 4.31
N LEU A 42 3.38 -2.33 3.73
CA LEU A 42 4.56 -3.00 4.26
C LEU A 42 4.87 -2.56 5.71
N LEU A 43 4.80 -1.26 6.00
CA LEU A 43 5.04 -0.71 7.34
C LEU A 43 3.96 -1.14 8.33
N VAL A 44 2.70 -1.14 7.89
CA VAL A 44 1.54 -1.55 8.71
C VAL A 44 1.56 -3.04 9.01
N GLU A 45 1.78 -3.88 7.99
CA GLU A 45 1.83 -5.34 8.14
C GLU A 45 3.02 -5.80 8.97
N SER A 46 4.20 -5.18 8.77
CA SER A 46 5.39 -5.53 9.55
C SER A 46 5.28 -5.02 10.98
N GLY A 47 4.64 -3.86 11.20
CA GLY A 47 4.58 -3.19 12.51
C GLY A 47 5.94 -2.72 13.02
N LEU A 48 6.97 -2.75 12.15
CA LEU A 48 8.36 -2.44 12.47
C LEU A 48 8.78 -1.08 11.93
N GLU A 49 9.87 -0.57 12.51
CA GLU A 49 10.55 0.64 12.08
C GLU A 49 11.58 0.26 11.02
N LEU A 50 11.33 0.64 9.76
CA LEU A 50 12.15 0.20 8.65
C LEU A 50 12.89 1.38 8.00
N PRO A 51 14.19 1.24 7.70
CA PRO A 51 14.90 2.24 6.94
C PRO A 51 14.46 2.18 5.47
N PRO A 52 14.58 3.27 4.71
CA PRO A 52 14.09 3.35 3.32
C PRO A 52 14.72 2.29 2.41
N ALA A 53 15.95 1.86 2.70
CA ALA A 53 16.63 0.79 1.97
C ALA A 53 15.91 -0.56 2.12
N VAL A 54 15.46 -0.91 3.33
CA VAL A 54 14.77 -2.18 3.60
C VAL A 54 13.35 -2.13 3.06
N ILE A 55 12.68 -0.99 3.16
CA ILE A 55 11.35 -0.77 2.56
C ILE A 55 11.42 -1.04 1.05
N PHE A 56 12.40 -0.46 0.37
CA PHE A 56 12.61 -0.66 -1.07
C PHE A 56 12.89 -2.12 -1.44
N ASP A 57 13.77 -2.81 -0.70
CA ASP A 57 14.11 -4.22 -0.96
C ASP A 57 12.88 -5.13 -0.85
N ASN A 58 12.07 -4.94 0.20
CA ASN A 58 10.83 -5.68 0.39
C ASN A 58 9.79 -5.38 -0.70
N LEU A 59 9.68 -4.12 -1.12
CA LEU A 59 8.78 -3.74 -2.21
C LEU A 59 9.23 -4.38 -3.53
N LYS A 60 10.53 -4.44 -3.81
CA LYS A 60 11.08 -5.14 -4.98
C LYS A 60 10.74 -6.62 -4.96
N LYS A 61 10.88 -7.28 -3.81
CA LYS A 61 10.46 -8.68 -3.62
C LYS A 61 8.96 -8.87 -3.83
N ARG A 62 8.13 -7.88 -3.49
CA ARG A 62 6.67 -7.86 -3.73
C ARG A 62 6.28 -7.48 -5.17
N GLY A 63 7.24 -7.25 -6.08
CA GLY A 63 6.97 -6.93 -7.49
C GLY A 63 6.86 -5.43 -7.80
N ALA A 64 7.37 -4.55 -6.94
CA ALA A 64 7.38 -3.11 -7.20
C ALA A 64 8.23 -2.74 -8.42
N THR A 65 7.63 -2.00 -9.35
CA THR A 65 8.28 -1.59 -10.61
C THR A 65 9.04 -0.26 -10.50
N PHE A 66 8.94 0.46 -9.39
CA PHE A 66 9.53 1.79 -9.21
C PHE A 66 10.94 1.79 -8.60
N GLU A 67 11.59 2.95 -8.62
CA GLU A 67 12.94 3.18 -8.12
C GLU A 67 12.96 3.73 -6.68
N ARG A 68 14.12 3.65 -6.03
CA ARG A 68 14.34 4.11 -4.66
C ARG A 68 14.03 5.61 -4.49
N ARG A 69 14.34 6.45 -5.49
CA ARG A 69 14.02 7.88 -5.49
C ARG A 69 12.50 8.13 -5.31
N SER A 70 11.67 7.27 -5.88
CA SER A 70 10.21 7.38 -5.73
C SER A 70 9.75 7.00 -4.32
N VAL A 71 10.42 6.04 -3.67
CA VAL A 71 10.13 5.66 -2.27
C VAL A 71 10.28 6.88 -1.37
N ASP A 72 11.36 7.64 -1.53
CA ASP A 72 11.64 8.82 -0.71
C ASP A 72 10.53 9.88 -0.85
N ASN A 73 10.13 10.16 -2.10
CA ASN A 73 9.00 11.04 -2.37
C ASN A 73 7.69 10.51 -1.78
N TYR A 74 7.46 9.19 -1.78
CA TYR A 74 6.25 8.60 -1.20
C TYR A 74 6.27 8.67 0.32
N LEU A 75 7.41 8.41 0.96
CA LEU A 75 7.58 8.53 2.39
C LEU A 75 7.36 9.97 2.87
N GLU A 76 7.86 10.97 2.12
CA GLU A 76 7.61 12.37 2.46
C GLU A 76 6.11 12.70 2.41
N GLU A 77 5.40 12.27 1.38
CA GLU A 77 3.96 12.52 1.24
C GLU A 77 3.17 11.79 2.34
N LEU A 78 3.48 10.51 2.59
CA LEU A 78 2.88 9.74 3.69
C LEU A 78 3.15 10.38 5.06
N ARG A 79 4.31 11.02 5.23
CA ARG A 79 4.67 11.78 6.42
C ARG A 79 3.86 13.07 6.56
N LYS A 80 3.69 13.82 5.47
CA LYS A 80 2.81 15.02 5.44
C LYS A 80 1.37 14.67 5.78
N GLU A 81 0.89 13.52 5.31
CA GLU A 81 -0.46 13.02 5.59
C GLU A 81 -0.61 12.48 7.04
N GLY A 82 0.50 12.31 7.77
CA GLY A 82 0.55 11.77 9.13
C GLY A 82 0.33 10.26 9.20
N LEU A 83 0.51 9.55 8.09
CA LEU A 83 0.36 8.10 7.97
C LEU A 83 1.63 7.35 8.36
N VAL A 84 2.78 8.01 8.23
CA VAL A 84 4.11 7.49 8.57
C VAL A 84 4.85 8.54 9.38
N GLU A 85 5.59 8.10 10.38
CA GLU A 85 6.47 8.95 11.19
C GLU A 85 7.93 8.49 11.06
N ARG A 86 8.86 9.44 11.23
CA ARG A 86 10.29 9.16 11.26
C ARG A 86 10.73 9.10 12.72
N THR A 87 11.06 7.91 13.22
CA THR A 87 11.44 7.72 14.63
C THR A 87 12.91 8.08 14.90
N ASP A 88 13.80 7.88 13.94
CA ASP A 88 15.23 8.13 14.11
C ASP A 88 15.80 8.99 12.98
N GLU A 89 16.41 10.11 13.33
CA GLU A 89 16.97 11.06 12.37
C GLU A 89 18.32 10.61 11.80
N SER A 90 19.05 9.75 12.51
CA SER A 90 20.39 9.31 12.12
C SER A 90 20.34 8.16 11.12
N LYS A 91 19.40 7.22 11.32
CA LYS A 91 19.21 6.04 10.47
C LYS A 91 18.00 6.14 9.54
N GLY A 92 17.17 7.17 9.72
CA GLY A 92 16.01 7.43 8.87
C GLY A 92 14.96 6.33 8.95
N TYR A 93 14.75 5.74 10.13
CA TYR A 93 13.71 4.73 10.31
C TYR A 93 12.33 5.34 10.14
N ASN A 94 11.47 4.64 9.42
CA ASN A 94 10.09 5.04 9.18
C ASN A 94 9.17 3.98 9.79
N ARG A 95 8.11 4.44 10.46
CA ARG A 95 7.11 3.59 11.08
C ARG A 95 5.72 4.03 10.64
N ALA A 96 4.81 3.08 10.44
CA ALA A 96 3.39 3.41 10.24
C ALA A 96 2.76 3.90 11.56
N THR A 97 2.06 5.03 11.50
CA THR A 97 1.29 5.56 12.62
C THR A 97 -0.04 4.83 12.77
N GLU A 98 -0.76 5.06 13.87
CA GLU A 98 -2.12 4.55 14.04
C GLU A 98 -3.06 5.02 12.90
N LYS A 99 -2.93 6.29 12.48
CA LYS A 99 -3.63 6.85 11.32
C LYS A 99 -3.28 6.13 10.02
N GLY A 100 -2.02 5.75 9.84
CA GLY A 100 -1.56 4.95 8.72
C GLY A 100 -2.19 3.56 8.67
N ARG A 101 -2.31 2.91 9.84
CA ARG A 101 -2.96 1.60 9.98
C ARG A 101 -4.45 1.68 9.69
N ASP A 102 -5.13 2.68 10.24
CA ASP A 102 -6.56 2.92 9.99
C ASP A 102 -6.85 3.13 8.50
N ARG A 103 -6.05 3.99 7.85
CA ARG A 103 -6.13 4.24 6.41
C ARG A 103 -5.93 2.98 5.57
N TYR A 104 -5.10 2.05 6.03
CA TYR A 104 -4.81 0.80 5.32
C TYR A 104 -5.90 -0.26 5.51
N TYR A 105 -6.34 -0.50 6.74
CA TYR A 105 -7.36 -1.50 7.07
C TYR A 105 -8.80 -1.04 6.79
N GLY A 106 -9.04 0.27 6.68
CA GLY A 106 -10.35 0.81 6.35
C GLY A 106 -11.40 0.49 7.42
N THR A 107 -11.03 0.57 8.69
CA THR A 107 -11.97 0.33 9.80
C THR A 107 -12.82 1.57 10.02
N SER A 108 -13.78 1.80 9.11
CA SER A 108 -14.90 2.70 9.36
C SER A 108 -16.07 1.98 10.00
#